data_AF-W1I3J4-F1
#
_entry.id   AF-W1I3J4-F1
#
_cell.length_a   1.000
_cell.length_b   1.000
_cell.length_c   1.000
_cell.angle_alpha   90.00
_cell.angle_beta   90.00
_cell.angle_gamma   90.00
#
_symmetry.space_group_name_H-M   'P 1'
#
loop_
_entity.id
_entity.type
_entity.pdbx_description
1 polymer ?
#
loop_
_entity_poly.entity_id
_entity_poly.type
_entity_poly.pdbx_seq_one_letter_code
_entity_poly.pdbx_strand_id
1 'polypeptide(L)'
;MSTSISFKKISYTILSIFTILCLCIMPTYGASRKLINKSISGSFWTSNMLKYSFTATAGVTYNGSTITQQSDLSFGNIRCWSDTTAAMGVISPRQSRKYLSNGTAVYVVTVRRNAQGYYQDEIDYTLTYRASDPGTPYSLGEEQEKNIMILVDVDVGEPYNIQYFK
;
A
#
# COMPACT_ATOMS: atom_id res chain seq x y z
N MET A 1 45.83 -6.33 42.93
CA MET A 1 44.88 -5.25 42.57
C MET A 1 43.51 -5.88 42.39
N SER A 2 42.64 -5.79 43.40
CA SER A 2 41.25 -6.25 43.31
C SER A 2 40.40 -5.06 42.88
N THR A 3 39.95 -5.06 41.63
CA THR A 3 39.02 -4.06 41.10
C THR A 3 37.62 -4.40 41.59
N SER A 4 37.25 -3.91 42.77
CA SER A 4 35.84 -3.98 43.22
C SER A 4 35.03 -2.99 42.39
N ILE A 5 34.56 -3.42 41.22
CA ILE A 5 33.55 -2.67 40.48
C ILE A 5 32.32 -2.64 41.39
N SER A 6 32.00 -1.45 41.92
CA SER A 6 30.90 -1.26 42.86
C SER A 6 29.60 -1.80 42.25
N PHE A 7 28.99 -2.78 42.91
CA PHE A 7 27.76 -3.47 42.48
C PHE A 7 26.66 -2.49 42.04
N LYS A 8 26.61 -1.31 42.68
CA LYS A 8 25.73 -0.19 42.30
C LYS A 8 25.94 0.25 40.85
N LYS A 9 27.18 0.46 40.41
CA LYS A 9 27.49 0.93 39.05
C LYS A 9 27.08 -0.08 37.98
N ILE A 10 27.29 -1.38 38.25
CA ILE A 10 26.86 -2.46 37.35
C ILE A 10 25.33 -2.53 37.26
N SER A 11 24.63 -2.38 38.39
CA SER A 11 23.16 -2.39 38.38
C SER A 11 22.57 -1.21 37.59
N TYR A 12 23.18 -0.02 37.66
CA TYR A 12 22.71 1.15 36.90
C TYR A 12 22.91 1.01 35.40
N THR A 13 24.04 0.44 34.94
CA THR A 13 24.29 0.22 33.50
C THR A 13 23.39 -0.85 32.91
N ILE A 14 23.10 -1.94 33.65
CA ILE A 14 22.16 -2.96 33.19
C ILE A 14 20.75 -2.39 33.09
N LEU A 15 20.32 -1.62 34.09
CA LEU A 15 18.99 -0.99 34.09
C LEU A 15 18.85 0.01 32.93
N SER A 16 19.87 0.82 32.65
CA SER A 16 19.83 1.78 31.55
C SER A 16 19.83 1.11 30.18
N ILE A 17 20.56 0.01 30.00
CA ILE A 17 20.52 -0.77 28.75
C ILE A 17 19.13 -1.39 28.58
N PHE A 18 18.52 -1.90 29.65
CA PHE A 18 17.19 -2.49 29.60
C PHE A 18 16.10 -1.46 29.28
N THR A 19 16.17 -0.25 29.85
CA THR A 19 15.21 0.82 29.52
C THR A 19 15.37 1.33 28.10
N ILE A 20 16.60 1.48 27.59
CA ILE A 20 16.85 1.83 26.18
C ILE A 20 16.30 0.73 25.26
N LEU A 21 16.53 -0.55 25.59
CA LEU A 21 15.98 -1.66 24.84
C LEU A 21 14.44 -1.61 24.83
N CYS A 22 13.79 -1.39 25.98
CA CYS A 22 12.34 -1.26 26.06
C CYS A 22 11.80 -0.08 25.24
N LEU A 23 12.49 1.06 25.21
CA LEU A 23 12.11 2.22 24.39
C LEU A 23 12.27 1.96 22.88
N CYS A 24 13.22 1.11 22.48
CA CYS A 24 13.38 0.69 21.09
C CYS A 24 12.35 -0.36 20.64
N ILE A 25 11.80 -1.15 21.57
CA ILE A 25 10.84 -2.24 21.25
C ILE A 25 9.37 -1.77 21.37
N MET A 26 9.10 -0.71 22.12
CA MET A 26 7.74 -0.14 22.22
C MET A 26 7.34 0.44 20.86
N PRO A 27 6.32 -0.11 20.18
CA PRO A 27 5.70 0.59 19.07
C PRO A 27 5.09 1.84 19.70
N THR A 28 5.60 3.02 19.34
CA THR A 28 4.95 4.28 19.71
C THR A 28 3.60 4.31 19.01
N TYR A 29 2.59 3.81 19.70
CA TYR A 29 1.20 3.80 19.28
C TYR A 29 0.60 5.21 19.44
N GLY A 30 1.21 6.19 18.77
CA GLY A 30 0.58 7.45 18.44
C GLY A 30 -0.26 7.29 17.19
N ALA A 31 -1.24 8.17 16.99
CA ALA A 31 -1.93 8.27 15.71
C ALA A 31 -0.90 8.56 14.62
N SER A 32 -0.74 7.64 13.67
CA SER A 32 0.32 7.69 12.67
C SER A 32 -0.17 7.16 11.34
N ARG A 33 0.60 7.43 10.28
CA ARG A 33 0.23 7.19 8.90
C ARG A 33 1.36 6.49 8.16
N LYS A 34 1.02 5.54 7.30
CA LYS A 34 2.00 4.81 6.49
C LYS A 34 1.42 4.33 5.16
N LEU A 35 2.29 4.23 4.15
CA LEU A 35 2.02 3.56 2.89
C LEU A 35 2.42 2.10 3.02
N ILE A 36 1.48 1.19 2.77
CA ILE A 36 1.74 -0.26 2.77
C ILE A 36 1.61 -0.78 1.35
N ASN A 37 2.62 -1.51 0.91
CA ASN A 37 2.66 -2.13 -0.41
C ASN A 37 2.36 -3.62 -0.29
N LYS A 38 1.48 -4.14 -1.15
CA LYS A 38 1.29 -5.58 -1.33
C LYS A 38 1.49 -5.94 -2.78
N SER A 39 2.26 -7.00 -3.03
CA SER A 39 2.47 -7.53 -4.36
C SER A 39 1.47 -8.65 -4.62
N ILE A 40 0.82 -8.58 -5.76
CA ILE A 40 -0.07 -9.62 -6.27
C ILE A 40 0.59 -10.21 -7.49
N SER A 41 0.56 -11.53 -7.60
CA SER A 41 1.00 -12.24 -8.78
C SER A 41 0.05 -13.37 -9.09
N GLY A 42 0.00 -13.77 -10.35
CA GLY A 42 -0.83 -14.86 -10.80
C GLY A 42 -0.47 -15.26 -12.22
N SER A 43 -1.20 -16.24 -12.72
CA SER A 43 -1.13 -16.66 -14.10
C SER A 43 -2.52 -16.92 -14.65
N PHE A 44 -2.63 -16.91 -15.97
CA PHE A 44 -3.84 -17.30 -16.68
C PHE A 44 -3.47 -17.99 -17.99
N TRP A 45 -4.33 -18.91 -18.40
CA TRP A 45 -4.10 -19.79 -19.54
C TRP A 45 -4.98 -19.40 -20.70
N THR A 46 -4.35 -19.28 -21.85
CA THR A 46 -5.03 -19.22 -23.15
C THR A 46 -4.37 -20.27 -24.04
N SER A 47 -3.68 -19.86 -25.10
CA SER A 47 -2.84 -20.74 -25.93
C SER A 47 -1.46 -20.99 -25.31
N ASN A 48 -0.99 -20.06 -24.47
CA ASN A 48 0.24 -20.15 -23.69
C ASN A 48 -0.04 -19.62 -22.27
N MET A 49 0.83 -19.96 -21.31
CA MET A 49 0.73 -19.44 -19.95
C MET A 49 1.25 -18.00 -19.87
N LEU A 50 0.38 -17.07 -19.49
CA LEU A 50 0.76 -15.70 -19.16
C LEU A 50 0.90 -15.57 -17.65
N LYS A 51 1.99 -14.93 -17.22
CA LYS A 51 2.25 -14.56 -15.82
C LYS A 51 2.05 -13.06 -15.67
N TYR A 52 1.56 -12.63 -14.52
CA TYR A 52 1.45 -11.22 -14.22
C TYR A 52 1.81 -10.92 -12.78
N SER A 53 2.19 -9.66 -12.56
CA SER A 53 2.41 -9.10 -11.24
C SER A 53 2.08 -7.63 -11.21
N PHE A 54 1.62 -7.14 -10.07
CA PHE A 54 1.48 -5.72 -9.80
C PHE A 54 1.62 -5.45 -8.30
N THR A 55 1.89 -4.20 -7.96
CA THR A 55 1.94 -3.72 -6.58
C THR A 55 0.71 -2.85 -6.31
N ALA A 56 0.02 -3.10 -5.20
CA ALA A 56 -1.07 -2.29 -4.69
C ALA A 56 -0.61 -1.56 -3.42
N THR A 57 -0.61 -0.23 -3.46
CA THR A 57 -0.18 0.65 -2.38
C THR A 57 -1.39 1.29 -1.71
N ALA A 58 -1.54 1.09 -0.41
CA ALA A 58 -2.57 1.70 0.41
C ALA A 58 -1.94 2.67 1.42
N GLY A 59 -2.47 3.89 1.49
CA GLY A 59 -2.21 4.81 2.59
C GLY A 59 -3.19 4.54 3.72
N VAL A 60 -2.67 4.23 4.91
CA VAL A 60 -3.49 3.95 6.09
C VAL A 60 -3.12 4.88 7.23
N THR A 61 -4.14 5.34 7.95
CA THR A 61 -4.01 6.01 9.25
C THR A 61 -4.39 5.01 10.32
N TYR A 62 -3.59 4.90 11.37
CA TYR A 62 -3.81 3.96 12.46
C TYR A 62 -3.63 4.65 13.81
N ASN A 63 -4.41 4.18 14.79
CA ASN A 63 -4.23 4.50 16.20
C ASN A 63 -4.05 3.17 16.94
N GLY A 64 -2.88 2.97 17.53
CA GLY A 64 -2.58 1.67 18.10
C GLY A 64 -2.43 0.59 17.02
N SER A 65 -3.07 -0.54 17.28
CA SER A 65 -3.20 -1.67 16.35
C SER A 65 -4.37 -1.53 15.36
N THR A 66 -5.14 -0.44 15.43
CA THR A 66 -6.39 -0.27 14.70
C THR A 66 -6.24 0.76 13.58
N ILE A 67 -6.55 0.36 12.35
CA ILE A 67 -6.65 1.28 11.21
C ILE A 67 -7.96 2.06 11.32
N THR A 68 -7.86 3.39 11.31
CA THR A 68 -8.98 4.34 11.45
C THR A 68 -9.38 4.97 10.12
N GLN A 69 -8.45 5.09 9.17
CA GLN A 69 -8.72 5.63 7.83
C GLN A 69 -7.88 4.91 6.78
N GLN A 70 -8.39 4.90 5.55
CA GLN A 70 -7.77 4.21 4.42
C GLN A 70 -7.94 5.02 3.12
N SER A 71 -6.89 5.16 2.33
CA SER A 71 -6.92 5.84 1.02
C SER A 71 -7.52 4.93 -0.06
N ASP A 72 -7.65 5.42 -1.28
CA ASP A 72 -7.74 4.52 -2.44
C ASP A 72 -6.40 3.86 -2.73
N LEU A 73 -6.44 2.71 -3.40
CA LEU A 73 -5.25 2.02 -3.85
C LEU A 73 -4.61 2.73 -5.04
N SER A 74 -3.29 2.87 -4.99
CA SER A 74 -2.47 3.16 -6.16
C SER A 74 -1.87 1.85 -6.68
N PHE A 75 -1.91 1.65 -7.99
CA PHE A 75 -1.34 0.48 -8.64
C PHE A 75 -0.05 0.84 -9.37
N GLY A 76 1.00 0.06 -9.14
CA GLY A 76 2.31 0.27 -9.74
C GLY A 76 2.95 -1.05 -10.16
N ASN A 77 4.06 -0.96 -10.91
CA ASN A 77 4.83 -2.13 -11.39
C ASN A 77 3.95 -3.19 -12.08
N ILE A 78 2.94 -2.75 -12.82
CA ILE A 78 2.01 -3.62 -13.53
C ILE A 78 2.76 -4.26 -14.69
N ARG A 79 2.87 -5.59 -14.67
CA ARG A 79 3.60 -6.38 -15.66
C ARG A 79 2.82 -7.62 -16.03
N CYS A 80 2.84 -7.96 -17.32
CA CYS A 80 2.36 -9.22 -17.86
C CYS A 80 3.41 -9.74 -18.83
N TRP A 81 3.80 -11.01 -18.71
CA TRP A 81 4.83 -11.62 -19.55
C TRP A 81 4.55 -13.11 -19.79
N SER A 82 5.22 -13.64 -20.79
CA SER A 82 5.21 -15.05 -21.17
C SER A 82 6.64 -15.52 -21.36
N ASP A 83 6.89 -16.80 -21.07
CA ASP A 83 8.17 -17.45 -21.41
C ASP A 83 8.20 -17.88 -22.89
N THR A 84 7.05 -17.90 -23.58
CA THR A 84 6.92 -18.20 -25.02
C THR A 84 6.96 -16.92 -25.85
N THR A 85 7.82 -16.91 -26.87
CA THR A 85 7.93 -15.82 -27.85
C THR A 85 6.58 -15.57 -28.56
N ALA A 86 6.21 -14.30 -28.75
CA ALA A 86 4.96 -13.82 -29.39
C ALA A 86 3.65 -13.94 -28.59
N ALA A 87 3.65 -14.42 -27.35
CA ALA A 87 2.48 -14.34 -26.47
C ALA A 87 2.44 -12.97 -25.77
N MET A 88 1.39 -12.19 -26.01
CA MET A 88 1.18 -10.88 -25.40
C MET A 88 -0.06 -10.87 -24.51
N GLY A 89 0.04 -10.18 -23.38
CA GLY A 89 -1.09 -9.98 -22.48
C GLY A 89 -1.02 -8.63 -21.80
N VAL A 90 -2.17 -8.15 -21.34
CA VAL A 90 -2.30 -6.93 -20.55
C VAL A 90 -3.16 -7.26 -19.34
N ILE A 91 -2.78 -6.70 -18.19
CA ILE A 91 -3.62 -6.72 -17.00
C ILE A 91 -3.98 -5.30 -16.61
N SER A 92 -5.20 -5.12 -16.13
CA SER A 92 -5.69 -3.84 -15.61
C SER A 92 -6.29 -4.09 -14.23
N PRO A 93 -5.51 -3.85 -13.15
CA PRO A 93 -6.04 -3.90 -11.79
C PRO A 93 -6.88 -2.66 -11.52
N ARG A 94 -8.03 -2.86 -10.88
CA ARG A 94 -8.92 -1.78 -10.44
C ARG A 94 -9.40 -2.07 -9.03
N GLN A 95 -9.44 -1.04 -8.19
CA GLN A 95 -10.13 -1.12 -6.91
C GLN A 95 -11.65 -1.10 -7.15
N SER A 96 -12.32 -2.17 -6.74
CA SER A 96 -13.77 -2.31 -6.86
C SER A 96 -14.48 -1.91 -5.57
N ARG A 97 -13.89 -2.22 -4.41
CA ARG A 97 -14.43 -1.84 -3.10
C ARG A 97 -13.32 -1.60 -2.09
N LYS A 98 -13.61 -0.78 -1.08
CA LYS A 98 -12.81 -0.66 0.15
C LYS A 98 -13.72 -0.55 1.37
N TYR A 99 -13.32 -1.13 2.50
CA TYR A 99 -14.00 -0.98 3.79
C TYR A 99 -13.05 -1.28 4.95
N LEU A 100 -13.35 -0.74 6.12
CA LEU A 100 -12.65 -1.10 7.35
C LEU A 100 -13.37 -2.28 8.01
N SER A 101 -12.61 -3.25 8.52
CA SER A 101 -13.16 -4.39 9.25
C SER A 101 -12.20 -4.81 10.37
N ASN A 102 -12.69 -4.88 11.61
CA ASN A 102 -11.93 -5.32 12.78
C ASN A 102 -10.55 -4.64 12.93
N GLY A 103 -10.48 -3.32 12.70
CA GLY A 103 -9.23 -2.56 12.77
C GLY A 103 -8.25 -2.80 11.62
N THR A 104 -8.69 -3.43 10.54
CA THR A 104 -7.92 -3.65 9.31
C THR A 104 -8.56 -2.94 8.12
N ALA A 105 -7.73 -2.58 7.13
CA ALA A 105 -8.17 -1.99 5.88
C ALA A 105 -8.35 -3.11 4.85
N VAL A 106 -9.54 -3.28 4.31
CA VAL A 106 -9.85 -4.34 3.34
C VAL A 106 -10.22 -3.73 2.00
N TYR A 107 -9.57 -4.22 0.95
CA TYR A 107 -9.81 -3.82 -0.43
C TYR A 107 -10.18 -5.03 -1.27
N VAL A 108 -11.14 -4.85 -2.17
CA VAL A 108 -11.43 -5.79 -3.23
C VAL A 108 -10.89 -5.20 -4.53
N VAL A 109 -9.95 -5.90 -5.14
CA VAL A 109 -9.29 -5.51 -6.39
C VAL A 109 -9.71 -6.49 -7.48
N THR A 110 -10.41 -5.98 -8.49
CA THR A 110 -10.72 -6.75 -9.69
C THR A 110 -9.57 -6.58 -10.68
N VAL A 111 -9.00 -7.68 -11.13
CA VAL A 111 -7.94 -7.69 -12.14
C VAL A 111 -8.56 -8.20 -13.43
N ARG A 112 -8.71 -7.30 -14.40
CA ARG A 112 -9.08 -7.68 -15.76
C ARG A 112 -7.84 -8.16 -16.49
N ARG A 113 -7.88 -9.39 -17.00
CA ARG A 113 -6.78 -10.00 -17.74
C ARG A 113 -7.20 -10.14 -19.18
N ASN A 114 -6.35 -9.73 -20.11
CA ASN A 114 -6.61 -9.81 -21.53
C ASN A 114 -5.40 -10.42 -22.24
N ALA A 115 -5.62 -11.46 -23.03
CA ALA A 115 -4.63 -12.01 -23.95
C ALA A 115 -5.04 -11.75 -25.40
N GLN A 116 -4.25 -10.92 -26.11
CA GLN A 116 -4.36 -10.65 -27.55
C GLN A 116 -5.79 -10.40 -28.09
N GLY A 117 -6.74 -9.92 -27.27
CA GLY A 117 -8.12 -9.68 -27.68
C GLY A 117 -8.99 -10.94 -27.89
N TYR A 118 -8.46 -12.14 -27.63
CA TYR A 118 -9.19 -13.41 -27.78
C TYR A 118 -9.80 -13.90 -26.47
N TYR A 119 -9.13 -13.58 -25.37
CA TYR A 119 -9.54 -14.01 -24.04
C TYR A 119 -9.55 -12.82 -23.11
N GLN A 120 -10.66 -12.68 -22.39
CA GLN A 120 -10.80 -11.70 -21.34
C GLN A 120 -11.57 -12.31 -20.19
N ASP A 121 -11.03 -12.16 -19.00
CA ASP A 121 -11.71 -12.48 -17.77
C ASP A 121 -11.37 -11.47 -16.67
N GLU A 122 -12.07 -11.62 -15.56
CA GLU A 122 -11.90 -10.80 -14.38
C GLU A 122 -11.75 -11.72 -13.18
N ILE A 123 -10.79 -11.39 -12.31
CA ILE A 123 -10.56 -12.12 -11.06
C ILE A 123 -10.47 -11.13 -9.91
N ASP A 124 -11.16 -11.45 -8.82
CA ASP A 124 -11.19 -10.62 -7.63
C ASP A 124 -10.17 -11.09 -6.60
N TYR A 125 -9.39 -10.13 -6.09
CA TYR A 125 -8.48 -10.30 -4.97
C TYR A 125 -8.98 -9.52 -3.77
N THR A 126 -9.00 -10.16 -2.60
CA THR A 126 -9.21 -9.47 -1.33
C THR A 126 -7.87 -9.19 -0.67
N LEU A 127 -7.55 -7.91 -0.50
CA LEU A 127 -6.31 -7.44 0.14
C LEU A 127 -6.64 -6.87 1.51
N THR A 128 -6.10 -7.50 2.55
CA THR A 128 -6.26 -7.05 3.94
C THR A 128 -4.96 -6.43 4.44
N TYR A 129 -5.00 -5.19 4.89
CA TYR A 129 -3.88 -4.41 5.41
C TYR A 129 -4.00 -4.22 6.92
N ARG A 130 -2.88 -4.36 7.64
CA ARG A 130 -2.83 -4.23 9.11
C ARG A 130 -1.93 -3.10 9.56
N ALA A 131 -2.23 -2.52 10.72
CA ALA A 131 -1.35 -1.54 11.37
C ALA A 131 0.03 -2.12 11.72
N SER A 132 0.18 -3.45 11.77
CA SER A 132 1.47 -4.14 11.93
C SER A 132 2.23 -4.37 10.62
N ASP A 133 1.59 -4.26 9.45
CA ASP A 133 2.26 -4.57 8.18
C ASP A 133 3.40 -3.56 7.93
N PRO A 134 4.55 -3.98 7.39
CA PRO A 134 5.64 -3.05 7.11
C PRO A 134 5.19 -2.00 6.09
N GLY A 135 5.59 -0.76 6.31
CA GLY A 135 5.20 0.35 5.43
C GLY A 135 6.07 1.57 5.67
N THR A 136 6.06 2.48 4.70
CA THR A 136 6.82 3.72 4.78
C THR A 136 5.96 4.77 5.48
N PRO A 137 6.41 5.37 6.59
CA PRO A 137 5.71 6.50 7.18
C PRO A 137 5.52 7.62 6.14
N TYR A 138 4.36 8.23 6.09
CA TYR A 138 4.12 9.36 5.19
C TYR A 138 3.22 10.40 5.85
N SER A 139 3.49 11.67 5.58
CA SER A 139 2.64 12.79 5.99
C SER A 139 1.90 13.31 4.76
N LEU A 140 0.60 13.58 4.88
CA LEU A 140 -0.02 14.55 3.99
C LEU A 140 0.40 15.90 4.56
N GLY A 141 1.16 16.70 3.82
CA GLY A 141 1.61 18.01 4.30
C GLY A 141 0.46 18.82 4.91
N GLU A 142 0.77 19.73 5.83
CA GLU A 142 -0.18 20.52 6.64
C GLU A 142 -1.33 21.17 5.83
N GLU A 143 -1.17 21.34 4.52
CA GLU A 143 -2.21 21.80 3.61
C GLU A 143 -3.42 20.86 3.49
N GLN A 144 -3.27 19.53 3.62
CA GLN A 144 -4.40 18.60 3.48
C GLN A 144 -5.18 18.35 4.77
N GLU A 145 -4.67 18.74 5.94
CA GLU A 145 -5.46 18.75 7.19
C GLU A 145 -6.44 19.94 7.24
N LYS A 146 -6.15 21.02 6.50
CA LYS A 146 -7.05 22.19 6.36
C LYS A 146 -7.81 22.25 5.04
N ASN A 147 -7.40 21.52 4.01
CA ASN A 147 -8.15 21.43 2.77
C ASN A 147 -9.34 20.47 2.95
N ILE A 148 -10.47 21.05 3.38
CA ILE A 148 -11.78 20.68 2.86
C ILE A 148 -11.58 20.38 1.38
N MET A 149 -11.82 19.13 0.96
CA MET A 149 -11.73 18.77 -0.45
C MET A 149 -12.57 19.76 -1.24
N ILE A 150 -11.92 20.65 -2.00
CA ILE A 150 -12.60 21.40 -3.04
C ILE A 150 -12.90 20.35 -4.10
N LEU A 151 -14.11 19.79 -4.02
CA LEU A 151 -14.74 19.10 -5.13
C LEU A 151 -14.84 20.12 -6.25
N VAL A 152 -13.82 20.16 -7.11
CA VAL A 152 -13.92 20.82 -8.40
C VAL A 152 -14.80 19.90 -9.23
N ASP A 153 -16.07 20.27 -9.35
CA ASP A 153 -16.96 19.70 -10.34
C ASP A 153 -16.36 20.04 -11.72
N VAL A 154 -15.73 19.06 -12.36
CA VAL A 154 -15.26 19.21 -13.72
C VAL A 154 -16.46 18.96 -14.60
N ASP A 155 -17.16 20.03 -14.96
CA ASP A 155 -18.11 19.99 -16.08
C ASP A 155 -17.36 19.44 -17.29
N VAL A 156 -17.84 18.30 -17.77
CA VAL A 156 -17.24 17.56 -18.89
C VAL A 156 -17.38 18.40 -20.15
N GLY A 157 -16.35 19.19 -20.45
CA GLY A 157 -16.20 19.85 -21.75
C GLY A 157 -15.72 18.85 -22.80
N GLU A 158 -16.53 18.64 -23.84
CA GLU A 158 -16.21 17.81 -25.00
C GLU A 158 -14.86 18.18 -25.65
N PRO A 159 -14.12 17.23 -26.26
CA PRO A 159 -12.68 17.33 -26.50
C PRO A 159 -12.24 18.20 -27.71
N TYR A 160 -13.08 19.10 -28.22
CA TYR A 160 -12.74 19.85 -29.44
C TYR A 160 -13.03 21.34 -29.33
N ASN A 161 -12.12 22.09 -28.70
CA ASN A 161 -11.97 23.51 -29.04
C ASN A 161 -10.54 23.98 -28.76
N ILE A 162 -9.60 23.53 -29.59
CA ILE A 162 -8.29 24.19 -29.70
C ILE A 162 -8.45 25.27 -30.77
N GLN A 163 -8.62 26.53 -30.33
CA GLN A 163 -8.55 27.67 -31.23
C GLN A 163 -7.09 28.09 -31.39
N TYR A 164 -6.58 28.03 -32.62
CA TYR A 164 -5.29 28.62 -32.98
C TYR A 164 -5.48 30.12 -33.19
N PHE A 165 -4.79 30.95 -32.40
CA PHE A 165 -4.63 32.37 -32.72
C PHE A 165 -3.51 32.52 -33.75
N LYS A 166 -3.78 33.30 -34.80
CA LYS A 166 -2.85 33.64 -35.86
C LYS A 166 -2.05 34.88 -35.49
#